data_AF-A0A7V2X807-F1
#
_entry.id   AF-A0A7V2X807-F1
#
_cell.length_a   1.000
_cell.length_b   1.000
_cell.length_c   1.000
_cell.angle_alpha   90.00
_cell.angle_beta   90.00
_cell.angle_gamma   90.00
#
_symmetry.space_group_name_H-M   'P 1'
#
loop_
_entity.id
_entity.type
_entity.pdbx_description
1 polymer ?
#
loop_
_entity_poly.entity_id
_entity_poly.type
_entity_poly.pdbx_seq_one_letter_code
_entity_poly.pdbx_strand_id
1 'polypeptide(L)'
;GYTLTLDFPVRDGLERFLRECDRLLLDWGGRLYLAKDILALPETIAAMYPRLNEFLKVRAHVDSARVLGSDLSRRLGWDDRNG
;
A
#
# COMPACT_ATOMS: atom_id res chain seq x y z
N GLY A 1 -19.38 1.09 -1.80
CA GLY A 1 -18.43 1.12 -2.93
C GLY A 1 -18.40 -0.23 -3.61
N TYR A 2 -17.77 -0.30 -4.78
CA TYR A 2 -17.58 -1.56 -5.53
C TYR A 2 -16.17 -2.08 -5.30
N THR A 3 -16.01 -3.40 -5.29
CA THR A 3 -14.70 -4.05 -5.28
C THR A 3 -14.58 -4.85 -6.57
N LEU A 4 -13.49 -4.64 -7.29
CA LEU A 4 -13.14 -5.44 -8.47
C LEU A 4 -11.87 -6.23 -8.17
N THR A 5 -11.85 -7.49 -8.60
CA THR A 5 -10.67 -8.35 -8.60
C THR A 5 -10.44 -8.78 -10.04
N LEU A 6 -9.23 -8.54 -10.54
CA LEU A 6 -8.87 -8.78 -11.94
C LEU A 6 -7.55 -9.54 -11.97
N ASP A 7 -7.46 -10.54 -12.84
CA ASP A 7 -6.27 -11.34 -13.04
C ASP A 7 -5.66 -10.99 -14.40
N PHE A 8 -4.40 -10.52 -14.40
CA PHE A 8 -3.67 -10.15 -15.60
C PHE A 8 -2.48 -11.09 -15.82
N PRO A 9 -2.26 -11.59 -17.05
CA PRO A 9 -1.04 -12.31 -17.36
C PRO A 9 0.18 -11.36 -17.28
N VAL A 10 1.29 -11.86 -16.73
CA VAL A 10 2.54 -11.10 -16.66
C VAL A 10 3.12 -10.96 -18.07
N ARG A 11 3.19 -9.71 -18.54
CA ARG A 11 3.73 -9.32 -19.85
C ARG A 11 4.37 -7.95 -19.78
N ASP A 12 5.18 -7.62 -20.78
CA ASP A 12 5.79 -6.30 -20.90
C ASP A 12 4.72 -5.20 -20.83
N GLY A 13 4.99 -4.18 -20.00
CA GLY A 13 4.09 -3.05 -19.79
C GLY A 13 3.01 -3.25 -18.70
N LEU A 14 2.89 -4.44 -18.08
CA LEU A 14 1.91 -4.67 -17.01
C LEU A 14 2.08 -3.70 -15.84
N GLU A 15 3.31 -3.45 -15.38
CA GLU A 15 3.54 -2.52 -14.27
C GLU A 15 3.08 -1.10 -14.60
N ARG A 16 3.34 -0.61 -15.83
CA ARG A 16 2.88 0.69 -16.28
C ARG A 16 1.35 0.77 -16.25
N PHE A 17 0.68 -0.26 -16.74
CA PHE A 17 -0.79 -0.34 -16.70
C PHE A 17 -1.32 -0.35 -15.27
N LEU A 18 -0.70 -1.10 -14.36
CA LEU A 18 -1.10 -1.11 -12.94
C LEU A 18 -0.91 0.27 -12.29
N ARG A 19 0.13 1.03 -12.65
CA ARG A 19 0.31 2.42 -12.21
C ARG A 19 -0.80 3.35 -12.71
N GLU A 20 -1.36 3.10 -13.89
CA GLU A 20 -2.51 3.85 -14.40
C GLU A 20 -3.78 3.49 -13.61
N CYS A 21 -3.97 2.21 -13.27
CA CYS A 21 -5.05 1.79 -12.36
C CYS A 21 -4.92 2.42 -10.97
N ASP A 22 -3.69 2.48 -10.41
CA ASP A 22 -3.42 3.14 -9.14
C ASP A 22 -3.87 4.60 -9.15
N ARG A 23 -3.54 5.35 -10.22
CA ARG A 23 -3.98 6.75 -10.40
C ARG A 23 -5.50 6.87 -10.49
N LEU A 24 -6.14 6.02 -11.28
CA LEU A 24 -7.61 6.00 -11.36
C LEU A 24 -8.23 5.76 -9.97
N LEU A 25 -7.72 4.80 -9.20
CA LEU A 25 -8.22 4.59 -7.84
C LEU A 25 -8.06 5.86 -6.99
N LEU A 26 -6.91 6.54 -7.04
CA LEU A 26 -6.70 7.78 -6.30
C LEU A 26 -7.70 8.89 -6.70
N ASP A 27 -7.86 9.12 -8.00
CA ASP A 27 -8.76 10.16 -8.54
C ASP A 27 -10.21 9.98 -8.07
N TRP A 28 -10.63 8.73 -7.86
CA TRP A 28 -11.97 8.37 -7.42
C TRP A 28 -12.07 8.05 -5.91
N GLY A 29 -11.01 8.31 -5.13
CA GLY A 29 -11.00 8.04 -3.68
C GLY A 29 -11.07 6.54 -3.32
N GLY A 30 -10.69 5.68 -4.26
CA GLY A 30 -10.55 4.25 -4.12
C GLY A 30 -9.25 3.83 -3.43
N ARG A 31 -9.07 2.52 -3.26
CA ARG A 31 -7.90 1.94 -2.60
C ARG A 31 -7.65 0.52 -3.04
N LEU A 32 -6.40 0.09 -2.93
CA LEU A 32 -5.99 -1.31 -3.08
C LEU A 32 -6.22 -2.11 -1.80
N TYR A 33 -6.42 -3.41 -1.96
CA TYR A 33 -6.37 -4.36 -0.85
C TYR A 33 -4.94 -4.91 -0.69
N LEU A 34 -4.29 -4.61 0.44
CA LEU A 34 -2.88 -4.96 0.68
C LEU A 34 -2.58 -6.45 0.59
N ALA A 35 -3.54 -7.32 0.93
CA ALA A 35 -3.37 -8.78 0.80
C ALA A 35 -3.24 -9.25 -0.66
N LYS A 36 -3.54 -8.37 -1.63
CA LYS A 36 -3.44 -8.61 -3.07
C LYS A 36 -2.41 -7.69 -3.75
N ASP A 37 -1.76 -6.81 -3.00
CA ASP A 37 -0.77 -5.89 -3.54
C ASP A 37 0.65 -6.43 -3.40
N ILE A 38 1.40 -6.35 -4.49
CA ILE A 38 2.83 -6.67 -4.54
C ILE A 38 3.66 -5.55 -5.19
N LEU A 39 3.04 -4.54 -5.77
CA LEU A 39 3.72 -3.58 -6.66
C LEU A 39 3.49 -2.12 -6.32
N ALA A 40 2.44 -1.74 -5.58
CA ALA A 40 2.12 -0.33 -5.32
C ALA A 40 3.29 0.42 -4.67
N LEU A 41 3.41 1.72 -4.98
CA LEU A 41 4.42 2.58 -4.37
C LEU A 41 3.99 2.98 -2.95
N PRO A 42 4.94 3.22 -2.02
CA PRO A 42 4.62 3.64 -0.65
C PRO A 42 3.70 4.86 -0.59
N GLU A 43 3.99 5.90 -1.38
CA GLU A 43 3.23 7.14 -1.46
C GLU A 43 1.81 6.93 -2.00
N THR A 44 1.63 6.00 -2.96
CA THR A 44 0.32 5.62 -3.48
C THR A 44 -0.53 4.98 -2.38
N ILE A 45 0.04 4.03 -1.62
CA ILE A 45 -0.67 3.40 -0.51
C ILE A 45 -0.97 4.42 0.60
N ALA A 46 -0.04 5.32 0.92
CA ALA A 46 -0.27 6.37 1.90
C ALA A 46 -1.46 7.27 1.53
N ALA A 47 -1.58 7.65 0.26
CA ALA A 47 -2.71 8.44 -0.23
C ALA A 47 -4.04 7.66 -0.21
N MET A 48 -4.02 6.35 -0.47
CA MET A 48 -5.21 5.48 -0.41
C MET A 48 -5.73 5.23 1.01
N TYR A 49 -4.89 5.46 2.04
CA TYR A 49 -5.21 5.22 3.45
C TYR A 49 -4.99 6.49 4.28
N PRO A 50 -5.93 7.46 4.30
CA PRO A 50 -5.77 8.75 4.99
C PRO A 50 -5.47 8.65 6.50
N ARG A 51 -5.81 7.52 7.13
CA ARG A 51 -5.55 7.23 8.55
C ARG A 51 -4.26 6.43 8.78
N LEU A 52 -3.41 6.27 7.77
CA LEU A 52 -2.17 5.50 7.87
C LEU A 52 -1.28 6.01 9.02
N ASN A 53 -1.15 7.34 9.17
CA ASN A 53 -0.36 7.92 10.26
C ASN A 53 -0.90 7.59 11.66
N GLU A 54 -2.22 7.49 11.83
CA GLU A 54 -2.82 7.04 13.09
C GLU A 54 -2.46 5.58 13.37
N PHE A 55 -2.55 4.73 12.35
CA PHE A 55 -2.16 3.32 12.45
C PHE A 55 -0.68 3.16 12.79
N LEU A 56 0.21 3.90 12.14
CA LEU A 56 1.65 3.84 12.41
C LEU A 56 1.99 4.29 13.84
N LYS A 57 1.27 5.28 14.39
CA LYS A 57 1.40 5.67 15.81
C LYS A 57 0.99 4.55 16.76
N VAL A 58 -0.15 3.90 16.51
CA VAL A 58 -0.60 2.74 17.30
C VAL A 58 0.43 1.61 17.23
N ARG A 59 0.93 1.31 16.03
CA ARG A 59 1.98 0.31 15.82
C ARG A 59 3.24 0.62 16.63
N ALA A 60 3.73 1.86 16.57
CA ALA A 60 4.91 2.28 17.31
C ALA A 60 4.71 2.21 18.84
N HIS A 61 3.48 2.43 19.32
CA HIS A 61 3.14 2.30 20.74
C HIS A 61 3.12 0.83 21.20
N VAL A 62 2.51 -0.06 20.40
CA VAL A 62 2.36 -1.49 20.74
C VAL A 62 3.66 -2.28 20.55
N ASP A 63 4.44 -1.96 19.52
CA ASP A 63 5.68 -2.65 19.16
C ASP A 63 6.84 -1.65 19.03
N SER A 64 7.17 -1.00 20.14
CA SER A 64 8.24 0.01 20.21
C SER A 64 9.62 -0.54 19.87
N ALA A 65 9.85 -1.83 20.12
CA ALA A 65 11.07 -2.55 19.78
C ALA A 65 11.11 -3.02 18.31
N ARG A 66 10.03 -2.82 17.54
CA ARG A 66 9.90 -3.21 16.12
C ARG A 66 10.17 -4.70 15.86
N VAL A 67 9.67 -5.56 16.74
CA VAL A 67 9.80 -7.02 16.61
C VAL A 67 8.93 -7.54 15.46
N LEU A 68 7.79 -6.92 15.21
CA LEU A 68 6.83 -7.32 14.18
C LEU A 68 7.10 -6.55 12.88
N GLY A 69 7.50 -7.27 11.84
CA GLY A 69 7.72 -6.74 10.49
C GLY A 69 7.53 -7.79 9.41
N SER A 70 7.30 -7.35 8.18
CA SER A 70 7.15 -8.19 6.97
C SER A 70 7.80 -7.50 5.77
N ASP A 71 7.98 -8.22 4.67
CA ASP A 71 8.47 -7.61 3.43
C ASP A 71 7.52 -6.53 2.92
N LEU A 72 6.21 -6.66 3.17
CA LEU A 72 5.23 -5.63 2.88
C LEU A 72 5.50 -4.35 3.68
N SER A 73 5.71 -4.46 5.00
CA SER A 73 5.94 -3.28 5.84
C SER A 73 7.29 -2.60 5.53
N ARG A 74 8.32 -3.39 5.16
CA ARG A 74 9.59 -2.87 4.66
C ARG A 74 9.41 -2.15 3.32
N ARG A 75 8.75 -2.77 2.33
CA ARG A 75 8.51 -2.17 1.01
C ARG A 75 7.75 -0.85 1.13
N LEU A 76 6.79 -0.77 2.04
CA LEU A 76 5.96 0.42 2.26
C LEU A 76 6.60 1.44 3.21
N GLY A 77 7.83 1.22 3.69
CA GLY A 77 8.56 2.16 4.55
C GLY A 77 7.97 2.32 5.96
N TRP A 78 7.21 1.34 6.44
CA TRP A 78 6.55 1.43 7.75
C TRP A 78 7.45 0.99 8.91
N ASP A 79 8.62 0.45 8.58
CA ASP A 79 9.60 -0.07 9.54
C ASP A 79 10.71 0.93 9.85
N ASP A 80 10.84 2.00 9.05
CA ASP A 80 11.87 3.02 9.19
C ASP A 80 11.58 3.98 10.36
N ARG A 81 12.65 4.53 10.96
CA ARG A 81 12.59 5.42 12.13
C ARG A 81 12.14 6.86 11.82
N ASN A 82 11.96 7.21 10.55
CA ASN A 82 11.64 8.57 10.11
C ASN A 82 10.17 8.72 9.72
N GLY A 83 9.28 8.52 10.68
CA GLY A 83 7.90 8.98 10.64
C GLY A 83 7.68 10.02 11.74
#